data_AF-A0A0Q1DVF6-F1
#
_entry.id   AF-A0A0Q1DVF6-F1
#
_cell.length_a   1.000
_cell.length_b   1.000
_cell.length_c   1.000
_cell.angle_alpha   90.00
_cell.angle_beta   90.00
_cell.angle_gamma   90.00
#
_symmetry.space_group_name_H-M   'P 1'
#
loop_
_entity.id
_entity.type
_entity.pdbx_description
1 polymer ?
#
loop_
_entity_poly.entity_id
_entity_poly.type
_entity_poly.pdbx_seq_one_letter_code
_entity_poly.pdbx_strand_id
1 'polypeptide(L)'
;MRPLGIPLGMGDKGAHRAAPPLIGGLSAILALSGCGAGEGDIARAAREGDAFTLREVMGEGAREGYVFCQYINAEDGVERGFEEKDFPSMERNHQGWESGTGIGVLVTEEADAPRVEWFDPAEVDACPSPEDSLRRLAPDQEITVREVEREGN
;
A
#
# COMPACT_ATOMS: atom_id res chain seq x y z
N MET A 1 -70.53 -7.24 -1.38
CA MET A 1 -71.65 -6.71 -2.19
C MET A 1 -71.06 -6.08 -3.45
N ARG A 2 -71.50 -6.53 -4.64
CA ARG A 2 -71.16 -5.95 -5.97
C ARG A 2 -72.12 -4.77 -6.28
N PRO A 3 -71.86 -3.88 -7.26
CA PRO A 3 -72.07 -4.15 -8.70
C PRO A 3 -70.90 -3.65 -9.58
N LEU A 4 -70.43 -4.35 -10.62
CA LEU A 4 -71.00 -4.62 -11.96
C LEU A 4 -71.28 -3.37 -12.82
N GLY A 5 -70.46 -3.20 -13.87
CA GLY A 5 -70.66 -2.29 -15.00
C GLY A 5 -69.65 -2.56 -16.14
N ILE A 6 -70.04 -3.41 -17.09
CA ILE A 6 -69.47 -3.62 -18.45
C ILE A 6 -70.50 -2.88 -19.37
N PRO A 7 -70.20 -2.22 -20.52
CA PRO A 7 -69.59 -2.91 -21.67
C PRO A 7 -68.86 -2.14 -22.81
N LEU A 8 -68.14 -2.95 -23.60
CA LEU A 8 -68.00 -3.00 -25.07
C LEU A 8 -67.54 -1.75 -25.86
N GLY A 9 -66.37 -1.88 -26.48
CA GLY A 9 -65.95 -1.15 -27.67
C GLY A 9 -64.95 -1.98 -28.48
N MET A 10 -65.33 -2.32 -29.71
CA MET A 10 -64.68 -3.25 -30.64
C MET A 10 -64.06 -2.45 -31.81
N GLY A 11 -62.90 -2.88 -32.33
CA GLY A 11 -62.20 -2.29 -33.49
C GLY A 11 -61.14 -1.25 -33.08
N ASP A 12 -59.96 -1.16 -33.67
CA ASP A 12 -59.59 -1.37 -35.07
C ASP A 12 -58.13 -1.82 -35.21
N LYS A 13 -57.85 -2.45 -36.36
CA LYS A 13 -56.55 -2.95 -36.79
C LYS A 13 -55.56 -1.80 -37.00
N GLY A 14 -54.31 -1.98 -36.57
CA GLY A 14 -53.26 -1.03 -36.91
C GLY A 14 -51.88 -1.53 -36.57
N ALA A 15 -51.29 -2.29 -37.49
CA ALA A 15 -49.89 -2.67 -37.44
C ALA A 15 -49.01 -1.43 -37.66
N HIS A 16 -48.25 -0.99 -36.64
CA HIS A 16 -47.04 -0.22 -36.87
C HIS A 16 -45.97 -0.61 -35.85
N ARG A 17 -44.94 -1.28 -36.37
CA ARG A 17 -43.63 -1.42 -35.75
C ARG A 17 -43.10 -0.02 -35.47
N ALA A 18 -42.69 0.25 -34.24
CA ALA A 18 -41.72 1.30 -33.94
C ALA A 18 -40.89 0.85 -32.74
N ALA A 19 -39.58 1.00 -32.90
CA ALA A 19 -38.50 0.40 -32.14
C ALA A 19 -38.58 0.65 -30.62
N PRO A 20 -38.16 -0.31 -29.78
CA PRO A 20 -37.76 0.03 -28.42
C PRO A 20 -36.48 0.89 -28.47
N PRO A 21 -36.40 1.97 -27.66
CA PRO A 21 -35.20 2.77 -27.56
C PRO A 21 -34.03 1.94 -27.01
N LEU A 22 -32.88 2.27 -27.55
CA LEU A 22 -31.56 1.68 -27.35
C LEU A 22 -31.21 1.47 -25.87
N ILE A 23 -30.90 0.21 -25.53
CA ILE A 23 -29.73 -0.21 -24.74
C ILE A 23 -29.36 0.76 -23.61
N GLY A 24 -30.19 0.81 -22.57
CA GLY A 24 -29.80 1.31 -21.25
C GLY A 24 -29.28 0.14 -20.43
N GLY A 25 -27.96 0.03 -20.27
CA GLY A 25 -27.37 -1.05 -19.49
C GLY A 25 -25.89 -1.25 -19.72
N LEU A 26 -25.12 -0.15 -19.81
CA LEU A 26 -23.67 -0.21 -19.71
C LEU A 26 -23.30 -0.44 -18.22
N SER A 27 -23.58 -1.62 -17.67
CA SER A 27 -22.94 -2.07 -16.42
C SER A 27 -21.59 -2.66 -16.77
N ALA A 28 -20.67 -1.79 -17.16
CA ALA A 28 -19.25 -2.06 -17.09
C ALA A 28 -18.84 -1.92 -15.61
N ILE A 29 -18.94 -3.00 -14.83
CA ILE A 29 -18.12 -3.12 -13.62
C ILE A 29 -16.74 -3.51 -14.13
N LEU A 30 -16.03 -2.52 -14.67
CA LEU A 30 -14.58 -2.58 -14.78
C LEU A 30 -14.07 -2.45 -13.35
N ALA A 31 -13.84 -3.59 -12.69
CA ALA A 31 -12.98 -3.67 -11.51
C ALA A 31 -11.54 -3.35 -11.97
N LEU A 32 -11.27 -2.06 -12.18
CA LEU A 32 -9.95 -1.52 -12.43
C LEU A 32 -9.51 -0.74 -11.19
N SER A 33 -8.88 -1.48 -10.29
CA SER A 33 -7.73 -1.07 -9.49
C SER A 33 -7.29 -2.38 -8.83
N GLY A 34 -6.55 -3.22 -9.55
CA GLY A 34 -5.19 -2.83 -9.87
C GLY A 34 -4.49 -2.49 -8.56
N CYS A 35 -4.34 -3.47 -7.66
CA CYS A 35 -3.20 -3.52 -6.76
C CYS A 35 -1.98 -3.73 -7.68
N GLY A 36 -1.67 -2.68 -8.45
CA GLY A 36 -0.36 -2.57 -9.06
C GLY A 36 0.64 -2.54 -7.92
N ALA A 37 1.86 -2.96 -8.20
CA ALA A 37 3.00 -2.67 -7.36
C ALA A 37 3.13 -1.13 -7.25
N GLY A 38 2.29 -0.54 -6.43
CA GLY A 38 2.39 0.82 -5.96
C GLY A 38 3.51 0.85 -4.94
N GLU A 39 4.15 2.00 -4.86
CA GLU A 39 4.99 2.35 -3.72
C GLU A 39 4.25 2.00 -2.43
N GLY A 40 4.93 1.28 -1.54
CA GLY A 40 4.34 0.92 -0.26
C GLY A 40 4.05 2.18 0.58
N ASP A 41 3.02 2.09 1.42
CA ASP A 41 2.49 3.25 2.15
C ASP A 41 3.54 3.88 3.09
N ILE A 42 4.48 3.09 3.61
CA ILE A 42 5.55 3.57 4.49
C ILE A 42 6.61 4.32 3.68
N ALA A 43 7.04 3.74 2.56
CA ALA A 43 8.00 4.40 1.66
C ALA A 43 7.45 5.72 1.13
N ARG A 44 6.14 5.77 0.85
CA ARG A 44 5.45 7.00 0.48
C ARG A 44 5.46 8.03 1.62
N ALA A 45 5.03 7.66 2.83
CA ALA A 45 5.02 8.56 3.99
C ALA A 45 6.42 9.11 4.30
N ALA A 46 7.45 8.26 4.20
CA ALA A 46 8.84 8.64 4.37
C ALA A 46 9.30 9.73 3.38
N ARG A 47 8.77 9.73 2.15
CA ARG A 47 9.13 10.73 1.12
C ARG A 47 8.32 12.02 1.20
N GLU A 48 7.13 11.98 1.79
CA GLU A 48 6.33 13.20 2.00
C GLU A 48 7.03 14.17 2.97
N GLY A 49 7.97 13.67 3.80
CA GLY A 49 8.88 14.48 4.62
C GLY A 49 8.27 15.02 5.92
N ASP A 50 6.96 14.87 6.09
CA ASP A 50 6.27 15.12 7.35
C ASP A 50 6.57 13.99 8.36
N ALA A 51 6.48 14.31 9.66
CA ALA A 51 6.58 13.30 10.70
C ALA A 51 5.36 12.37 10.67
N PHE A 52 5.57 11.08 10.89
CA PHE A 52 4.51 10.08 10.88
C PHE A 52 4.78 8.94 11.88
N THR A 53 3.74 8.17 12.17
CA THR A 53 3.81 6.93 12.95
C THR A 53 3.37 5.74 12.09
N LEU A 54 3.79 4.52 12.46
CA LEU A 54 3.34 3.31 11.75
C LEU A 54 1.83 3.09 11.91
N ARG A 55 1.25 3.52 13.04
CA ARG A 55 -0.20 3.46 13.27
C ARG A 55 -0.98 4.41 12.36
N GLU A 56 -0.47 5.60 12.06
CA GLU A 56 -1.13 6.51 11.11
C GLU A 56 -1.12 5.96 9.68
N VAL A 57 -0.01 5.31 9.28
CA VAL A 57 0.17 4.77 7.93
C VAL A 57 -0.60 3.45 7.74
N MET A 58 -0.56 2.56 8.74
CA MET A 58 -1.05 1.18 8.60
C MET A 58 -2.26 0.85 9.49
N GLY A 59 -2.71 1.78 10.32
CA GLY A 59 -3.77 1.56 11.30
C GLY A 59 -3.33 0.66 12.47
N GLU A 60 -4.33 0.07 13.13
CA GLU A 60 -4.15 -0.81 14.30
C GLU A 60 -3.39 -2.11 14.01
N GLY A 61 -3.15 -2.43 12.72
CA GLY A 61 -2.45 -3.64 12.31
C GLY A 61 -0.94 -3.61 12.55
N ALA A 62 -0.34 -2.44 12.78
CA ALA A 62 1.08 -2.31 13.10
C ALA A 62 1.36 -2.77 14.54
N ARG A 63 2.04 -3.92 14.68
CA ARG A 63 2.44 -4.45 15.99
C ARG A 63 3.75 -3.85 16.47
N GLU A 64 4.72 -3.80 15.57
CA GLU A 64 6.11 -3.47 15.89
C GLU A 64 6.87 -3.09 14.61
N GLY A 65 7.72 -2.07 14.68
CA GLY A 65 8.52 -1.63 13.54
C GLY A 65 10.02 -1.78 13.77
N TYR A 66 10.76 -1.75 12.67
CA TYR A 66 12.21 -1.74 12.65
C TYR A 66 12.72 -0.81 11.55
N VAL A 67 13.71 0.03 11.85
CA VAL A 67 14.51 0.73 10.84
C VAL A 67 15.73 -0.13 10.55
N PHE A 68 16.00 -0.36 9.26
CA PHE A 68 17.18 -1.04 8.75
C PHE A 68 18.00 -0.04 7.94
N CYS A 69 19.22 0.23 8.38
CA CYS A 69 20.10 1.21 7.76
C CYS A 69 21.01 0.56 6.71
N GLN A 70 21.82 1.39 6.04
CA GLN A 70 22.85 0.94 5.10
C GLN A 70 23.73 -0.19 5.69
N TYR A 71 24.18 -1.09 4.83
CA TYR A 71 25.02 -2.23 5.18
C TYR A 71 24.39 -3.24 6.16
N ILE A 72 23.05 -3.25 6.29
CA ILE A 72 22.35 -4.25 7.11
C ILE A 72 22.75 -5.69 6.74
N ASN A 73 22.85 -6.55 7.75
CA ASN A 73 22.89 -8.00 7.56
C ASN A 73 21.46 -8.55 7.51
N ALA A 74 21.11 -9.25 6.44
CA ALA A 74 19.78 -9.85 6.30
C ALA A 74 19.42 -10.81 7.45
N GLU A 75 20.41 -11.45 8.07
CA GLU A 75 20.22 -12.33 9.23
C GLU A 75 19.56 -11.58 10.41
N ASP A 76 19.92 -10.31 10.65
CA ASP A 76 19.30 -9.50 11.69
C ASP A 76 17.79 -9.34 11.44
N GLY A 77 17.38 -9.14 10.20
CA GLY A 77 15.98 -9.08 9.81
C GLY A 77 15.26 -10.42 9.98
N VAL A 78 15.90 -11.51 9.56
CA VAL A 78 15.34 -12.86 9.65
C VAL A 78 15.09 -13.27 11.11
N GLU A 79 16.00 -12.96 12.02
CA GLU A 79 15.82 -13.20 13.46
C GLU A 79 14.59 -12.49 14.05
N ARG A 80 14.09 -11.45 13.38
CA ARG A 80 12.91 -10.66 13.79
C ARG A 80 11.63 -11.07 13.08
N GLY A 81 11.69 -12.07 12.20
CA GLY A 81 10.52 -12.62 11.50
C GLY A 81 10.27 -12.03 10.12
N PHE A 82 11.24 -11.32 9.54
CA PHE A 82 11.20 -10.91 8.13
C PHE A 82 11.80 -11.99 7.23
N GLU A 83 11.56 -11.92 5.93
CA GLU A 83 12.15 -12.86 4.98
C GLU A 83 13.49 -12.34 4.46
N GLU A 84 14.49 -13.21 4.31
CA GLU A 84 15.82 -12.82 3.81
C GLU A 84 15.76 -12.10 2.45
N LYS A 85 14.80 -12.50 1.60
CA LYS A 85 14.59 -11.92 0.26
C LYS A 85 14.17 -10.45 0.31
N ASP A 86 13.67 -9.98 1.45
CA ASP A 86 13.23 -8.60 1.62
C ASP A 86 14.41 -7.66 1.87
N PHE A 87 15.64 -8.18 2.02
CA PHE A 87 16.84 -7.39 2.30
C PHE A 87 17.77 -7.28 1.07
N PRO A 88 18.26 -6.07 0.75
CA PRO A 88 19.31 -5.90 -0.24
C PRO A 88 20.62 -6.51 0.28
N SER A 89 21.49 -6.91 -0.64
CA SER A 89 22.81 -7.44 -0.33
C SER A 89 23.77 -7.11 -1.47
N MET A 90 25.08 -7.29 -1.21
CA MET A 90 26.13 -7.13 -2.22
C MET A 90 25.83 -7.90 -3.52
N GLU A 91 25.23 -9.09 -3.42
CA GLU A 91 24.95 -9.96 -4.58
C GLU A 91 23.58 -9.71 -5.23
N ARG A 92 22.57 -9.22 -4.48
CA ARG A 92 21.19 -9.07 -4.98
C ARG A 92 20.86 -7.65 -5.43
N ASN A 93 21.27 -6.66 -4.65
CA ASN A 93 21.03 -5.24 -4.90
C ASN A 93 22.09 -4.42 -4.17
N HIS A 94 23.29 -4.39 -4.77
CA HIS A 94 24.45 -3.71 -4.20
C HIS A 94 24.14 -2.24 -3.86
N GLN A 95 23.51 -1.51 -4.80
CA GLN A 95 23.24 -0.10 -4.60
C GLN A 95 22.26 0.15 -3.45
N GLY A 96 21.14 -0.60 -3.39
CA GLY A 96 20.21 -0.48 -2.27
C GLY A 96 20.81 -0.91 -0.92
N TRP A 97 21.81 -1.80 -0.93
CA TRP A 97 22.53 -2.19 0.28
C TRP A 97 23.49 -1.09 0.79
N GLU A 98 24.09 -0.32 -0.12
CA GLU A 98 25.00 0.78 0.21
C GLU A 98 24.29 2.10 0.55
N SER A 99 23.11 2.36 -0.01
CA SER A 99 22.42 3.66 0.14
C SER A 99 21.04 3.59 0.77
N GLY A 100 20.39 2.43 0.75
CA GLY A 100 18.99 2.31 1.10
C GLY A 100 18.76 2.37 2.61
N THR A 101 17.64 2.97 2.99
CA THR A 101 17.04 2.78 4.31
C THR A 101 15.72 2.03 4.15
N GLY A 102 15.50 1.04 5.01
CA GLY A 102 14.30 0.23 5.04
C GLY A 102 13.54 0.43 6.33
N ILE A 103 12.20 0.46 6.25
CA ILE A 103 11.34 0.34 7.42
C ILE A 103 10.56 -0.97 7.31
N GLY A 104 10.85 -1.88 8.24
CA GLY A 104 10.11 -3.13 8.40
C GLY A 104 9.01 -3.01 9.42
N VAL A 105 7.91 -3.70 9.17
CA VAL A 105 6.77 -3.78 10.08
C VAL A 105 6.35 -5.23 10.29
N LEU A 106 6.20 -5.59 11.56
CA LEU A 106 5.50 -6.79 11.98
C LEU A 106 4.04 -6.42 12.23
N VAL A 107 3.14 -7.22 11.67
CA VAL A 107 1.71 -7.02 11.74
C VAL A 107 1.06 -7.91 12.80
N THR A 108 -0.13 -7.53 13.26
CA THR A 108 -0.89 -8.30 14.26
C THR A 108 -1.67 -9.45 13.65
N GLU A 109 -2.21 -9.26 12.45
CA GLU A 109 -3.02 -10.24 11.75
C GLU A 109 -2.12 -11.20 10.96
N GLU A 110 -2.28 -12.50 11.18
CA GLU A 110 -1.48 -13.55 10.54
C GLU A 110 -1.73 -13.65 9.01
N ALA A 111 -2.83 -13.06 8.55
CA ALA A 111 -3.15 -12.95 7.11
C ALA A 111 -2.28 -11.92 6.38
N ASP A 112 -1.70 -10.96 7.11
CA ASP A 112 -0.76 -9.99 6.57
C ASP A 112 0.67 -10.49 6.81
N ALA A 113 1.50 -10.48 5.77
CA ALA A 113 2.90 -10.85 5.91
C ALA A 113 3.70 -9.67 6.50
N PRO A 114 4.65 -9.92 7.42
CA PRO A 114 5.74 -8.99 7.67
C PRO A 114 6.36 -8.51 6.37
N ARG A 115 6.68 -7.23 6.28
CA ARG A 115 7.31 -6.66 5.08
C ARG A 115 8.28 -5.56 5.43
N VAL A 116 9.24 -5.35 4.54
CA VAL A 116 10.20 -4.25 4.60
C VAL A 116 10.00 -3.37 3.37
N GLU A 117 9.80 -2.08 3.59
CA GLU A 117 9.69 -1.09 2.53
C GLU A 117 10.98 -0.26 2.48
N TRP A 118 11.68 -0.37 1.36
CA TRP A 118 12.95 0.31 1.10
C TRP A 118 12.73 1.58 0.28
N PHE A 119 13.50 2.62 0.57
CA PHE A 119 13.45 3.87 -0.16
C PHE A 119 14.83 4.52 -0.30
N ASP A 120 15.03 5.18 -1.45
CA ASP A 120 16.25 5.89 -1.86
C ASP A 120 15.85 7.24 -2.50
N PRO A 121 16.59 8.35 -2.29
CA PRO A 121 17.41 8.69 -1.13
C PRO A 121 16.60 9.51 -0.09
N ALA A 122 16.38 8.95 1.10
CA ALA A 122 15.88 9.70 2.25
C ALA A 122 16.49 9.08 3.53
N GLU A 123 17.32 9.83 4.26
CA GLU A 123 17.84 9.40 5.57
C GLU A 123 16.71 9.46 6.59
N VAL A 124 16.44 8.34 7.25
CA VAL A 124 15.71 8.39 8.52
C VAL A 124 16.68 8.96 9.56
N ASP A 125 16.28 9.94 10.37
CA ASP A 125 17.08 10.52 11.49
C ASP A 125 17.49 9.47 12.56
N ALA A 126 17.12 8.20 12.33
CA ALA A 126 17.37 7.04 13.17
C ALA A 126 18.66 6.27 12.83
N CYS A 127 19.41 6.65 11.79
CA CYS A 127 20.69 6.01 11.40
C CYS A 127 21.92 6.95 11.63
N PRO A 128 22.22 7.37 12.89
CA PRO A 128 23.25 8.39 13.13
C PRO A 128 24.69 7.87 13.00
N SER A 129 24.88 6.54 12.93
CA SER A 129 26.18 5.89 12.76
C SER A 129 26.07 4.66 11.83
N PRO A 130 27.10 4.33 11.04
CA PRO A 130 27.20 3.05 10.34
C PRO A 130 27.13 1.81 11.25
N GLU A 131 27.34 2.00 12.55
CA GLU A 131 27.22 0.96 13.58
C GLU A 131 25.76 0.75 14.04
N ASP A 132 24.88 1.70 13.77
CA ASP A 132 23.45 1.62 14.05
C ASP A 132 22.73 1.03 12.85
N SER A 133 22.98 -0.24 12.53
CA SER A 133 22.36 -0.93 11.38
C SER A 133 20.86 -1.18 11.57
N LEU A 134 20.39 -1.15 12.82
CA LEU A 134 19.05 -1.57 13.19
C LEU A 134 18.52 -0.78 14.39
N ARG A 135 17.27 -0.32 14.29
CA ARG A 135 16.53 0.26 15.42
C ARG A 135 15.11 -0.26 15.50
N ARG A 136 14.67 -0.63 16.71
CA ARG A 136 13.27 -0.96 16.99
C ARG A 136 12.40 0.32 17.07
N LEU A 137 11.17 0.24 16.57
CA LEU A 137 10.16 1.30 16.60
C LEU A 137 8.88 0.79 17.29
N ALA A 138 8.33 1.58 18.20
CA ALA A 138 6.96 1.37 18.64
C ALA A 138 5.98 1.88 17.54
N PRO A 139 4.79 1.29 17.39
CA PRO A 139 3.82 1.72 16.36
C PRO A 139 3.42 3.19 16.45
N ASP A 140 3.39 3.73 17.67
CA ASP A 140 3.04 5.12 18.00
C ASP A 140 4.26 6.05 18.14
N GLN A 141 5.45 5.53 17.86
CA GLN A 141 6.66 6.34 17.89
C GLN A 141 6.71 7.21 16.63
N GLU A 142 6.90 8.51 16.82
CA GLU A 142 7.10 9.45 15.72
C GLU A 142 8.40 9.14 14.97
N ILE A 143 8.31 9.13 13.65
CA ILE A 143 9.39 8.89 12.70
C ILE A 143 9.49 10.14 11.83
N THR A 144 10.71 10.67 11.68
CA THR A 144 11.01 11.73 10.73
C THR A 144 12.05 11.22 9.76
N VAL A 145 11.77 11.36 8.48
CA VAL A 145 12.69 11.03 7.39
C VAL A 145 13.02 12.32 6.66
N ARG A 146 14.31 12.54 6.42
CA ARG A 146 14.84 13.73 5.76
C ARG A 146 15.47 13.32 4.44
N GLU A 147 15.29 14.12 3.40
CA GLU A 147 16.11 13.95 2.21
C GLU A 147 17.57 14.31 2.52
N VAL A 148 18.49 13.49 2.01
CA VAL A 148 19.91 13.84 2.00
C VAL A 148 20.21 14.36 0.63
N GLU A 149 20.48 15.66 0.53
CA GLU A 149 21.18 16.18 -0.64
C GLU A 149 22.61 15.63 -0.59
N ARG A 150 22.86 14.51 -1.31
CA ARG A 150 24.23 14.10 -1.57
C ARG A 150 24.81 15.07 -2.60
N GLU A 151 25.72 15.94 -2.17
CA GLU A 151 26.53 16.74 -3.10
C GLU A 151 27.22 15.77 -4.08
N GLY A 152 26.84 15.89 -5.36
CA GLY A 152 27.37 15.04 -6.43
C GLY A 152 28.89 15.21 -6.53
N ASN A 153 29.61 14.09 -6.38
CA ASN A 153 31.05 14.01 -6.62
C ASN A 153 31.30 13.72 -8.10
#